data_AF-A0A8T6N4E8-F1
#
_entry.id   AF-A0A8T6N4E8-F1
#
_cell.length_a   1.000
_cell.length_b   1.000
_cell.length_c   1.000
_cell.angle_alpha   90.00
_cell.angle_beta   90.00
_cell.angle_gamma   90.00
#
_symmetry.space_group_name_H-M   'P 1'
#
loop_
_entity.id
_entity.type
_entity.pdbx_description
1 polymer ?
#
loop_
_entity_poly.entity_id
_entity_poly.type
_entity_poly.pdbx_seq_one_letter_code
_entity_poly.pdbx_strand_id
1 'polypeptide(L)'
;MGRKLNLTRQILKKIDSPPSEELALMTWWANIREDGGMGLTEDGFILFIDRLKLKHYDWELPAQSILGNRIVLAMDRKMEFPYYIKRPRGKKMKGMIYLFGERDAVMLNLCGSLSKFVENTLQPDESWN
;
A
#
# COMPACT_ATOMS: atom_id res chain seq x y z
N MET A 1 -9.62 11.42 5.81
CA MET A 1 -10.62 10.33 5.64
C MET A 1 -11.22 10.15 4.24
N GLY A 2 -11.32 11.21 3.41
CA GLY A 2 -12.12 11.18 2.17
C GLY A 2 -11.78 10.08 1.15
N ARG A 3 -10.49 9.82 0.89
CA ARG A 3 -10.07 8.88 -0.18
C ARG A 3 -10.42 7.42 0.13
N LYS A 4 -10.01 6.91 1.30
CA LYS A 4 -10.34 5.53 1.74
C LYS A 4 -11.83 5.30 1.79
N LEU A 5 -12.55 6.21 2.44
CA LEU A 5 -13.99 6.12 2.60
C LEU A 5 -14.69 6.10 1.23
N ASN A 6 -14.28 6.99 0.33
CA ASN A 6 -14.82 7.03 -1.03
C ASN A 6 -14.53 5.73 -1.80
N LEU A 7 -13.31 5.21 -1.73
CA LEU A 7 -12.95 3.97 -2.39
C LEU A 7 -13.69 2.76 -1.79
N THR A 8 -13.78 2.67 -0.47
CA THR A 8 -14.59 1.63 0.22
C THR A 8 -16.03 1.67 -0.26
N ARG A 9 -16.67 2.84 -0.32
CA ARG A 9 -18.04 2.99 -0.85
C ARG A 9 -18.17 2.54 -2.31
N GLN A 10 -17.18 2.84 -3.13
CA GLN A 10 -17.17 2.39 -4.52
C GLN A 10 -17.04 0.87 -4.63
N ILE A 11 -16.23 0.24 -3.77
CA ILE A 11 -16.05 -1.21 -3.73
C ILE A 11 -17.32 -1.91 -3.24
N LEU A 12 -17.94 -1.41 -2.16
CA LEU A 12 -19.17 -1.98 -1.59
C LEU A 12 -20.33 -2.02 -2.61
N LYS A 13 -20.37 -1.07 -3.55
CA LYS A 13 -21.36 -1.04 -4.64
C LYS A 13 -21.10 -2.08 -5.74
N LYS A 14 -19.90 -2.66 -5.81
CA LYS A 14 -19.46 -3.56 -6.89
C LYS A 14 -19.37 -5.02 -6.47
N ILE A 15 -19.49 -5.31 -5.18
CA ILE A 15 -19.38 -6.68 -4.65
C ILE A 15 -20.76 -7.20 -4.23
N ASP A 16 -20.97 -8.49 -4.47
CA ASP A 16 -22.18 -9.17 -4.00
C ASP A 16 -22.12 -9.34 -2.48
N SER A 17 -23.26 -9.12 -1.81
CA SER A 17 -23.40 -9.22 -0.35
C SER A 17 -22.33 -8.43 0.43
N PRO A 18 -22.28 -7.09 0.27
CA PRO A 18 -21.25 -6.28 0.91
C PRO A 18 -21.37 -6.32 2.45
N PRO A 19 -20.24 -6.33 3.18
CA PRO A 19 -20.25 -6.10 4.62
C PRO A 19 -20.66 -4.65 4.94
N SER A 20 -20.82 -4.32 6.22
CA SER A 20 -21.00 -2.91 6.62
C SER A 20 -19.77 -2.07 6.26
N GLU A 21 -19.99 -0.77 6.01
CA GLU A 21 -18.91 0.17 5.69
C GLU A 21 -17.82 0.22 6.77
N GLU A 22 -18.24 0.18 8.03
CA GLU A 22 -17.34 0.14 9.17
C GLU A 22 -16.47 -1.13 9.19
N LEU A 23 -17.10 -2.29 9.01
CA LEU A 23 -16.37 -3.57 8.97
C LEU A 23 -15.41 -3.61 7.78
N ALA A 24 -15.84 -3.13 6.62
CA ALA A 24 -14.99 -3.01 5.44
C ALA A 24 -13.76 -2.12 5.70
N LEU A 25 -13.96 -0.96 6.35
CA LEU A 25 -12.86 -0.05 6.66
C LEU A 25 -11.84 -0.69 7.61
N MET A 26 -12.32 -1.37 8.64
CA MET A 26 -11.48 -2.03 9.64
C MET A 26 -10.75 -3.26 9.10
N THR A 27 -11.37 -3.99 8.17
CA THR A 27 -10.83 -5.25 7.67
C THR A 27 -9.92 -5.06 6.46
N TRP A 28 -10.18 -4.10 5.57
CA TRP A 28 -9.44 -3.98 4.31
C TRP A 28 -8.22 -3.07 4.39
N TRP A 29 -8.22 -2.09 5.29
CA TRP A 29 -7.16 -1.09 5.39
C TRP A 29 -6.27 -1.30 6.62
N ALA A 30 -4.95 -1.33 6.40
CA ALA A 30 -3.98 -1.51 7.46
C ALA A 30 -3.87 -0.30 8.41
N ASN A 31 -4.24 0.89 7.92
CA ASN A 31 -4.31 2.11 8.72
C ASN A 31 -5.66 2.79 8.46
N ILE A 32 -6.51 2.89 9.48
CA ILE A 32 -7.84 3.51 9.36
C ILE A 32 -7.85 5.01 9.71
N ARG A 33 -6.71 5.57 10.14
CA ARG A 33 -6.60 7.00 10.46
C ARG A 33 -6.84 7.85 9.23
N GLU A 34 -7.31 9.06 9.46
CA GLU A 34 -7.72 9.98 8.41
C GLU A 34 -6.57 10.42 7.49
N ASP A 35 -5.39 10.58 8.08
CA ASP A 35 -4.10 10.96 7.49
C ASP A 35 -3.25 9.73 7.09
N GLY A 36 -3.74 8.53 7.38
CA GLY A 36 -3.05 7.29 7.07
C GLY A 36 -3.03 6.97 5.58
N GLY A 37 -2.04 6.18 5.16
CA GLY A 37 -1.86 5.72 3.79
C GLY A 37 -2.84 4.66 3.32
N MET A 38 -2.83 4.36 2.03
CA MET A 38 -3.71 3.39 1.38
C MET A 38 -3.22 1.92 1.54
N GLY A 39 -2.51 1.62 2.63
CA GLY A 39 -2.02 0.27 2.89
C GLY A 39 -3.18 -0.72 3.12
N LEU A 40 -3.10 -1.87 2.46
CA LEU A 40 -4.07 -2.95 2.58
C LEU A 40 -3.65 -3.95 3.66
N THR A 41 -4.63 -4.56 4.31
CA THR A 41 -4.46 -5.82 5.03
C THR A 41 -4.36 -6.99 4.04
N GLU A 42 -4.16 -8.21 4.54
CA GLU A 42 -4.24 -9.42 3.71
C GLU A 42 -5.64 -9.61 3.12
N ASP A 43 -6.70 -9.40 3.90
CA ASP A 43 -8.09 -9.48 3.43
C ASP A 43 -8.40 -8.44 2.35
N GLY A 44 -7.94 -7.20 2.56
CA GLY A 44 -8.08 -6.13 1.58
C GLY A 44 -7.32 -6.45 0.28
N PHE A 45 -6.13 -7.04 0.40
CA PHE A 45 -5.37 -7.47 -0.77
C PHE A 45 -6.07 -8.59 -1.56
N ILE A 46 -6.54 -9.63 -0.87
CA ILE A 46 -7.29 -10.75 -1.49
C ILE A 46 -8.53 -10.23 -2.21
N LEU A 47 -9.29 -9.31 -1.58
CA LEU A 47 -10.43 -8.66 -2.21
C LEU A 47 -10.03 -7.97 -3.54
N PHE A 48 -8.93 -7.23 -3.53
CA PHE A 48 -8.47 -6.46 -4.69
C PHE A 48 -8.04 -7.35 -5.86
N ILE A 49 -7.38 -8.48 -5.59
CA ILE A 49 -6.87 -9.38 -6.64
C ILE A 49 -7.92 -10.40 -7.10
N ASP A 50 -8.68 -11.01 -6.19
CA ASP A 50 -9.52 -12.17 -6.52
C ASP A 50 -10.95 -11.76 -6.88
N ARG A 51 -11.51 -10.78 -6.15
CA ARG A 51 -12.89 -10.32 -6.37
C ARG A 51 -12.92 -9.18 -7.39
N LEU A 52 -12.10 -8.16 -7.18
CA LEU A 52 -12.09 -6.97 -8.04
C LEU A 52 -11.20 -7.16 -9.28
N LYS A 53 -10.28 -8.12 -9.27
CA LYS A 53 -9.36 -8.43 -10.39
C LYS A 53 -8.62 -7.19 -10.90
N LEU A 54 -8.18 -6.34 -9.98
CA LEU A 54 -7.50 -5.11 -10.34
C LEU A 54 -6.09 -5.39 -10.86
N LYS A 55 -5.70 -4.63 -11.89
CA LYS A 55 -4.31 -4.60 -12.35
C LYS A 55 -3.43 -4.14 -11.19
N HIS A 56 -2.34 -4.87 -10.99
CA HIS A 56 -1.33 -4.57 -9.98
C HIS A 56 0.06 -4.84 -10.56
N TYR A 57 1.05 -4.30 -9.88
CA TYR A 57 2.45 -4.43 -10.23
C TYR A 57 3.21 -5.00 -9.05
N ASP A 58 3.97 -6.06 -9.31
CA ASP A 58 4.73 -6.78 -8.30
C ASP A 58 6.14 -6.21 -8.22
N TRP A 59 6.61 -6.03 -7.00
CA TRP A 59 7.98 -5.64 -6.73
C TRP A 59 8.60 -6.56 -5.69
N GLU A 60 9.68 -7.24 -6.08
CA GLU A 60 10.37 -8.19 -5.21
C GLU A 60 11.11 -7.48 -4.09
N LEU A 61 10.82 -7.89 -2.85
CA LEU A 61 11.58 -7.48 -1.69
C LEU A 61 12.61 -8.57 -1.34
N PRO A 62 13.91 -8.29 -1.41
CA PRO A 62 14.95 -9.28 -1.10
C PRO A 62 14.74 -9.91 0.29
N ALA A 63 15.06 -11.20 0.42
CA ALA A 63 14.79 -11.98 1.65
C ALA A 63 15.53 -11.47 2.90
N GLN A 64 16.60 -10.68 2.71
CA GLN A 64 17.37 -10.03 3.79
C GLN A 64 16.99 -8.56 4.00
N SER A 65 16.04 -8.03 3.24
CA SER A 65 15.61 -6.64 3.41
C SER A 65 14.87 -6.48 4.74
N ILE A 66 15.48 -5.73 5.64
CA ILE A 66 14.82 -5.28 6.86
C ILE A 66 13.85 -4.17 6.47
N LEU A 67 12.58 -4.52 6.31
CA LEU A 67 11.52 -3.55 6.06
C LEU A 67 11.17 -2.87 7.39
N GLY A 68 12.04 -1.96 7.80
CA GLY A 68 11.95 -1.29 9.09
C GLY A 68 10.70 -0.40 9.21
N ASN A 69 10.24 -0.19 10.43
CA ASN A 69 9.04 0.62 10.72
C ASN A 69 9.10 2.02 10.08
N ARG A 70 10.29 2.62 9.98
CA ARG A 70 10.50 3.92 9.31
C ARG A 70 10.14 3.88 7.82
N ILE A 71 10.54 2.82 7.12
CA ILE A 71 10.24 2.64 5.68
C ILE A 71 8.73 2.41 5.51
N VAL A 72 8.11 1.54 6.32
CA VAL A 72 6.65 1.30 6.28
C VAL A 72 5.89 2.61 6.48
N LEU A 73 6.25 3.38 7.50
CA LEU A 73 5.57 4.63 7.84
C LEU A 73 5.76 5.70 6.77
N ALA A 74 6.93 5.74 6.13
CA ALA A 74 7.18 6.67 5.04
C ALA A 74 6.43 6.27 3.77
N MET A 75 6.35 4.97 3.46
CA MET A 75 5.47 4.47 2.40
C MET A 75 4.01 4.82 2.70
N ASP A 76 3.52 4.57 3.92
CA ASP A 76 2.13 4.87 4.29
C ASP A 76 1.82 6.36 4.06
N ARG A 77 2.73 7.27 4.40
CA ARG A 77 2.54 8.70 4.15
C ARG A 77 2.57 9.10 2.67
N LYS A 78 3.37 8.40 1.85
CA LYS A 78 3.59 8.77 0.44
C LYS A 78 2.58 8.16 -0.51
N MET A 79 2.17 6.92 -0.27
CA MET A 79 1.43 6.12 -1.23
C MET A 79 -0.01 6.64 -1.38
N GLU A 80 -0.31 7.18 -2.56
CA GLU A 80 -1.63 7.71 -2.89
C GLU A 80 -2.60 6.63 -3.35
N PHE A 81 -2.07 5.54 -3.90
CA PHE A 81 -2.83 4.39 -4.38
C PHE A 81 -2.71 3.20 -3.42
N PRO A 82 -3.71 2.30 -3.42
CA PRO A 82 -3.66 1.07 -2.64
C PRO A 82 -2.38 0.28 -2.88
N TYR A 83 -1.86 -0.32 -1.82
CA TYR A 83 -0.69 -1.19 -1.89
C TYR A 83 -0.73 -2.24 -0.77
N TYR A 84 -0.06 -3.36 -0.98
CA TYR A 84 0.09 -4.42 0.01
C TYR A 84 1.56 -4.83 0.15
N ILE A 85 2.00 -5.04 1.38
CA ILE A 85 3.36 -5.50 1.68
C ILE A 85 3.28 -6.91 2.27
N LYS A 86 3.69 -7.89 1.48
CA LYS A 86 3.94 -9.25 1.94
C LYS A 86 5.38 -9.34 2.45
N ARG A 87 5.54 -9.34 3.78
CA ARG A 87 6.87 -9.37 4.41
C ARG A 87 7.60 -10.70 4.11
N PRO A 88 8.94 -10.67 4.01
CA PRO A 88 9.74 -11.89 3.88
C PRO A 88 9.49 -12.82 5.08
N ARG A 89 9.40 -14.14 4.83
CA ARG A 89 9.29 -15.15 5.90
C ARG A 89 10.61 -15.92 6.02
N GLY A 90 11.43 -15.53 6.98
CA GLY A 90 12.75 -16.12 7.22
C GLY A 90 13.78 -15.76 6.14
N LYS A 91 14.96 -16.40 6.18
CA LYS A 91 16.13 -16.01 5.38
C LYS A 91 16.04 -16.36 3.88
N LYS A 92 15.08 -17.20 3.47
CA LYS A 92 15.00 -17.76 2.11
C LYS A 92 13.79 -17.25 1.31
N MET A 93 12.70 -16.87 1.96
CA MET A 93 11.50 -16.41 1.27
C MET A 93 11.58 -14.90 1.05
N LYS A 94 11.61 -14.48 -0.21
CA LYS A 94 11.49 -13.06 -0.58
C LYS A 94 10.14 -12.52 -0.14
N GLY A 95 10.11 -11.25 0.22
CA GLY A 95 8.84 -10.52 0.35
C GLY A 95 8.38 -10.03 -1.02
N MET A 96 7.17 -9.49 -1.06
CA MET A 96 6.61 -8.85 -2.25
C MET A 96 5.89 -7.58 -1.85
N ILE A 97 5.95 -6.58 -2.71
CA ILE A 97 5.11 -5.39 -2.64
C ILE A 97 4.23 -5.36 -3.86
N TYR A 98 2.92 -5.25 -3.62
CA TYR A 98 1.91 -5.19 -4.67
C TYR A 98 1.39 -3.77 -4.73
N LEU A 99 1.53 -3.14 -5.89
CA LEU A 99 1.20 -1.74 -6.13
C LEU A 99 0.03 -1.65 -7.10
N PHE A 100 -1.02 -0.91 -6.74
CA PHE A 100 -2.17 -0.67 -7.61
C PHE A 100 -2.08 0.68 -8.35
N GLY A 101 -1.04 1.48 -8.06
CA GLY A 101 -0.71 2.70 -8.78
C GLY A 101 0.46 2.48 -9.74
N GLU A 102 0.25 2.73 -11.04
CA GLU A 102 1.29 2.55 -12.07
C GLU A 102 2.47 3.51 -11.88
N ARG A 103 2.18 4.77 -11.55
CA ARG A 103 3.22 5.79 -11.29
C ARG A 103 4.15 5.37 -10.16
N ASP A 104 3.58 4.83 -9.08
CA ASP A 104 4.35 4.36 -7.93
C ASP A 104 5.21 3.15 -8.29
N ALA A 105 4.67 2.22 -9.09
CA ALA A 105 5.40 1.05 -9.58
C ALA A 105 6.60 1.44 -10.46
N VAL A 106 6.40 2.35 -11.41
CA VAL A 106 7.48 2.87 -12.26
C VAL A 106 8.55 3.55 -11.40
N MET A 107 8.16 4.41 -10.47
CA MET A 107 9.09 5.15 -9.61
C MET A 107 9.90 4.21 -8.70
N LEU A 108 9.26 3.20 -8.11
CA LEU A 108 9.94 2.22 -7.28
C LEU A 108 10.95 1.39 -8.09
N ASN A 109 10.58 0.99 -9.31
CA ASN A 109 11.47 0.30 -10.24
C ASN A 109 12.68 1.15 -10.63
N LEU A 110 12.48 2.44 -10.91
CA LEU A 110 13.57 3.37 -11.25
C LEU A 110 14.52 3.62 -10.07
N CYS A 111 13.98 3.73 -8.86
CA CYS A 111 14.79 3.92 -7.65
C CYS A 111 15.62 2.66 -7.30
N GLY A 112 15.13 1.47 -7.65
CA GLY A 112 15.79 0.18 -7.42
C GLY A 112 15.86 -0.27 -5.95
N SER A 113 15.46 0.57 -5.00
CA SER A 113 15.31 0.20 -3.59
C SER A 113 14.26 1.05 -2.89
N LEU A 114 13.62 0.48 -1.86
CA LEU A 114 12.62 1.19 -1.04
C LEU A 114 13.20 2.37 -0.29
N SER A 115 14.43 2.25 0.22
CA SER A 115 15.09 3.35 0.92
C SER A 115 15.24 4.57 0.01
N LYS A 116 15.73 4.37 -1.22
CA LYS A 116 15.84 5.46 -2.21
C LYS A 116 14.49 5.98 -2.64
N PHE A 117 13.50 5.10 -2.84
CA PHE A 117 12.14 5.50 -3.18
C PHE A 117 11.53 6.40 -2.10
N VAL A 118 11.80 6.10 -0.83
CA VAL A 118 11.35 6.92 0.30
C VAL A 118 12.16 8.22 0.39
N GLU A 119 13.50 8.15 0.36
CA GLU A 119 14.43 9.29 0.46
C GLU A 119 14.24 10.33 -0.64
N ASN A 120 14.08 9.91 -1.90
CA ASN A 120 13.83 10.81 -3.05
C ASN A 120 12.51 11.59 -2.96
N THR A 121 11.69 11.27 -1.96
CA THR A 121 10.44 11.98 -1.64
C THR A 121 10.43 12.60 -0.26
N LEU A 122 11.42 12.29 0.56
CA LEU A 122 11.77 13.07 1.74
C LEU A 122 12.78 14.12 1.29
N GLN A 123 12.45 14.96 0.31
CA GLN A 123 13.12 16.26 0.27
C GLN A 123 12.62 17.06 1.47
N PRO A 124 13.50 17.81 2.15
CA PRO A 124 13.10 18.66 3.26
C PRO A 124 12.04 19.61 2.72
N ASP A 125 11.05 19.98 3.54
CA ASP A 125 10.29 21.19 3.28
C ASP A 125 11.29 22.34 3.06
N GLU A 126 11.57 22.68 1.81
CA GLU A 126 12.02 24.01 1.42
C GLU A 126 10.79 24.92 1.49
N SER A 127 10.32 25.16 2.71
CA SER A 127 9.50 26.32 3.04
C SER A 127 10.40 27.35 3.72
N TRP A 128 11.05 28.14 2.87
CA TRP A 128 11.51 29.54 3.02
C TRP A 128 11.99 30.06 4.40
N ASN A 129 13.22 30.60 4.37
CA ASN A 129 13.77 31.72 5.17
C ASN A 129 13.77 31.61 6.70
#